data_AF-A0A5J5D506-F1
#
_entry.id   AF-A0A5J5D506-F1
#
_cell.length_a   1.000
_cell.length_b   1.000
_cell.length_c   1.000
_cell.angle_alpha   90.00
_cell.angle_beta   90.00
_cell.angle_gamma   90.00
#
_symmetry.space_group_name_H-M   'P 1'
#
loop_
_entity.id
_entity.type
_entity.pdbx_description
1 polymer ?
#
loop_
_entity_poly.entity_id
_entity_poly.type
_entity_poly.pdbx_seq_one_letter_code
_entity_poly.pdbx_strand_id
1 'polypeptide(L)'
;MAVAWITSIFLLLIAATTPADLQELEVARLYFKSAQSTFTNDLLNPSSAAFRNRVDVTKKELEPIFLEAFPDSFKNMTVKVFSKGSVNTEADLTFVKALLPDHNQIRTALSKSVAKVTAFDIVLSSINVNGIYSSGISHNISFITASCLVLLSWLLSSQQ
;
A
#
# COMPACT_ATOMS: atom_id res chain seq x y z
N MET A 1 -6.01 -55.97 47.89
CA MET A 1 -6.78 -54.74 47.58
C MET A 1 -6.03 -53.59 48.24
N ALA A 2 -5.68 -52.45 47.66
CA ALA A 2 -5.54 -51.97 46.30
C ALA A 2 -4.89 -50.55 46.44
N VAL A 3 -3.94 -50.21 45.56
CA VAL A 3 -3.56 -48.87 45.06
C VAL A 3 -3.05 -47.79 46.07
N ALA A 4 -2.18 -46.83 45.74
CA ALA A 4 -1.53 -46.39 44.51
C ALA A 4 -0.25 -45.61 44.91
N TRP A 5 0.87 -45.80 44.22
CA TRP A 5 2.00 -44.86 44.29
C TRP A 5 1.85 -43.86 43.14
N ILE A 6 1.65 -42.59 43.46
CA ILE A 6 1.56 -41.52 42.45
C ILE A 6 2.98 -41.17 42.05
N THR A 7 3.37 -41.50 40.82
CA THR A 7 4.60 -40.96 40.23
C THR A 7 4.35 -39.51 39.84
N SER A 8 5.00 -38.58 40.54
CA SER A 8 4.98 -37.16 40.18
C SER A 8 5.81 -36.98 38.91
N ILE A 9 5.13 -36.76 37.79
CA ILE A 9 5.75 -36.35 36.53
C ILE A 9 6.11 -34.88 36.68
N PHE A 10 7.42 -34.59 36.74
CA PHE A 10 7.93 -33.24 36.62
C PHE A 10 7.88 -32.85 35.14
N LEU A 11 6.89 -32.03 34.76
CA LEU A 11 6.78 -31.51 33.40
C LEU A 11 7.88 -30.47 33.18
N LEU A 12 8.87 -30.79 32.35
CA LEU A 12 9.86 -29.79 31.93
C LEU A 12 9.17 -28.82 30.96
N LEU A 13 8.78 -27.64 31.45
CA LEU A 13 8.33 -26.56 30.58
C LEU A 13 9.56 -25.97 29.88
N ILE A 14 9.92 -26.53 28.73
CA ILE A 14 10.84 -25.88 27.80
C ILE A 14 10.16 -24.61 27.30
N ALA A 15 10.62 -23.45 27.78
CA ALA A 15 10.31 -22.18 27.14
C ALA A 15 10.90 -22.25 25.72
N ALA A 16 10.06 -22.50 24.73
CA ALA A 16 10.43 -22.36 23.34
C ALA A 16 10.82 -20.90 23.14
N THR A 17 12.13 -20.66 23.06
CA THR A 17 12.64 -19.35 22.64
C THR A 17 12.42 -19.33 21.14
N THR A 18 11.34 -18.69 20.70
CA THR A 18 11.10 -18.42 19.28
C THR A 18 12.38 -17.82 18.71
N PRO A 19 13.02 -18.44 17.70
CA PRO A 19 14.12 -17.80 17.01
C PRO A 19 13.62 -16.45 16.52
N ALA A 20 14.31 -15.36 16.86
CA ALA A 20 14.11 -14.11 16.16
C ALA A 20 14.43 -14.41 14.69
N ASP A 21 13.40 -14.56 13.88
CA ASP A 21 13.53 -14.80 12.46
C ASP A 21 14.22 -13.56 11.86
N LEU A 22 15.52 -13.70 11.57
CA LEU A 22 16.33 -12.65 10.98
C LEU A 22 15.96 -12.53 9.49
N GLN A 23 14.74 -12.06 9.24
CA GLN A 23 14.27 -11.73 7.90
C GLN A 23 14.91 -10.42 7.48
N GLU A 24 15.62 -10.44 6.34
CA GLU A 24 16.11 -9.21 5.73
C GLU A 24 14.91 -8.35 5.29
N LEU A 25 14.95 -7.05 5.59
CA LEU A 25 13.87 -6.12 5.30
C LEU A 25 14.27 -5.14 4.21
N GLU A 26 13.31 -4.76 3.38
CA GLU A 26 13.46 -3.79 2.31
C GLU A 26 12.33 -2.75 2.38
N VAL A 27 12.64 -1.51 1.96
CA VAL A 27 11.70 -0.39 2.01
C VAL A 27 11.24 0.00 0.62
N ALA A 28 9.92 0.06 0.43
CA ALA A 28 9.30 0.72 -0.72
C ALA A 28 8.67 2.04 -0.27
N ARG A 29 9.08 3.14 -0.89
CA ARG A 29 8.61 4.48 -0.55
C ARG A 29 7.37 4.86 -1.35
N LEU A 30 6.29 5.08 -0.64
CA LEU A 30 4.99 5.49 -1.15
C LEU A 30 4.84 7.02 -1.09
N TYR A 31 4.33 7.59 -2.17
CA TYR A 31 3.92 8.99 -2.26
C TYR A 31 2.46 9.07 -2.70
N PHE A 32 1.68 9.96 -2.08
CA PHE A 32 0.34 10.31 -2.55
C PHE A 32 -0.08 11.69 -2.05
N LYS A 33 -1.07 12.28 -2.74
CA LYS A 33 -1.68 13.56 -2.43
C LYS A 33 -3.09 13.38 -1.87
N SER A 34 -3.41 14.11 -0.81
CA SER A 34 -4.77 14.34 -0.34
C SER A 34 -5.16 15.78 -0.69
N ALA A 35 -6.03 15.95 -1.68
CA ALA A 35 -6.42 17.24 -2.26
C ALA A 35 -7.38 18.02 -1.36
N GLN A 36 -8.27 17.34 -0.63
CA GLN A 36 -9.27 17.96 0.24
C GLN A 36 -8.71 18.29 1.63
N SER A 37 -7.57 17.70 2.01
CA SER A 37 -6.89 18.05 3.25
C SER A 37 -6.24 19.44 3.16
N THR A 38 -6.53 20.29 4.14
CA THR A 38 -5.86 21.58 4.29
C THR A 38 -4.48 21.40 4.90
N PHE A 39 -3.45 21.91 4.24
CA PHE A 39 -2.09 21.89 4.77
C PHE A 39 -1.90 23.02 5.79
N THR A 40 -1.36 22.70 6.96
CA THR A 40 -0.96 23.67 7.99
C THR A 40 0.52 23.53 8.31
N ASN A 41 1.15 24.59 8.80
CA ASN A 41 2.58 24.55 9.17
C ASN A 41 2.88 23.55 10.28
N ASP A 42 1.89 23.20 11.12
CA ASP A 42 2.06 22.19 12.15
C ASP A 42 2.36 20.81 11.56
N LEU A 43 1.94 20.53 10.31
CA LEU A 43 2.29 19.31 9.59
C LEU A 43 3.75 19.26 9.13
N LEU A 44 4.52 20.33 9.28
CA LEU A 44 5.98 20.33 9.07
C LEU A 44 6.75 19.94 10.33
N ASN A 45 6.11 19.95 11.50
CA ASN A 45 6.75 19.69 12.77
C ASN A 45 6.36 18.30 13.31
N PRO A 46 7.26 17.30 13.29
CA PRO A 46 6.99 15.96 13.80
C PRO A 46 6.53 15.90 15.26
N SER A 47 6.88 16.92 16.06
CA SER A 47 6.49 17.01 17.47
C SER A 47 5.10 17.63 17.67
N SER A 48 4.48 18.20 16.63
CA SER A 48 3.16 18.82 16.75
C SER A 48 2.06 17.77 16.93
N ALA A 49 0.97 18.16 17.61
CA ALA A 49 -0.20 17.28 17.72
C ALA A 49 -0.82 16.99 16.34
N ALA A 50 -0.86 17.98 15.44
CA ALA A 50 -1.42 17.82 14.11
C ALA A 50 -0.65 16.78 13.28
N PHE A 51 0.69 16.80 13.33
CA PHE A 51 1.53 15.83 12.64
C PHE A 51 1.27 14.41 13.16
N ARG A 52 1.39 14.20 14.49
CA ARG A 52 1.22 12.87 15.10
C ARG A 52 -0.18 12.31 14.82
N ASN A 53 -1.22 13.11 15.00
CA ASN A 53 -2.60 12.71 14.71
C ASN A 53 -2.77 12.32 13.24
N ARG A 54 -2.16 13.07 12.31
CA ARG A 54 -2.22 12.75 10.89
C ARG A 54 -1.47 11.45 10.57
N VAL A 55 -0.30 11.22 11.18
CA VAL A 55 0.44 9.95 11.06
C VAL A 55 -0.41 8.78 11.54
N ASP A 56 -1.00 8.89 12.73
CA ASP A 56 -1.80 7.82 13.33
C ASP A 56 -3.01 7.47 12.46
N VAL A 57 -3.73 8.48 11.97
CA VAL A 57 -4.87 8.31 11.07
C VAL A 57 -4.42 7.68 9.74
N THR A 58 -3.34 8.16 9.14
CA THR A 58 -2.81 7.59 7.89
C THR A 58 -2.41 6.13 8.06
N LYS A 59 -1.71 5.78 9.14
CA LYS A 59 -1.34 4.39 9.42
C LYS A 59 -2.57 3.51 9.64
N LYS A 60 -3.52 3.96 10.45
CA LYS A 60 -4.75 3.23 10.77
C LYS A 60 -5.54 2.84 9.52
N GLU A 61 -5.63 3.74 8.55
CA GLU A 61 -6.39 3.48 7.31
C GLU A 61 -5.60 2.65 6.29
N LEU A 62 -4.26 2.81 6.23
CA LEU A 62 -3.45 2.21 5.15
C LEU A 62 -2.76 0.89 5.50
N GLU A 63 -2.34 0.66 6.75
CA GLU A 63 -1.70 -0.61 7.13
C GLU A 63 -2.61 -1.84 6.87
N PRO A 64 -3.92 -1.81 7.17
CA PRO A 64 -4.81 -2.94 6.85
C PRO A 64 -4.88 -3.26 5.35
N ILE A 65 -4.80 -2.24 4.48
CA ILE A 65 -4.81 -2.42 3.02
C ILE A 65 -3.57 -3.19 2.56
N PHE A 66 -2.39 -2.82 3.05
CA PHE A 66 -1.14 -3.48 2.68
C PHE A 66 -0.99 -4.85 3.34
N LEU A 67 -1.51 -5.02 4.56
CA LEU A 67 -1.56 -6.32 5.21
C LEU A 67 -2.48 -7.30 4.48
N GLU A 68 -3.66 -6.85 4.02
CA GLU A 68 -4.58 -7.66 3.22
C GLU A 68 -3.97 -8.04 1.86
N ALA A 69 -3.28 -7.09 1.21
CA ALA A 69 -2.67 -7.31 -0.11
C ALA A 69 -1.39 -8.16 -0.07
N PHE A 70 -0.62 -8.08 1.03
CA PHE A 70 0.72 -8.66 1.15
C PHE A 70 0.93 -9.31 2.53
N PRO A 71 0.13 -10.32 2.90
CA PRO A 71 0.10 -10.85 4.27
C PRO A 71 1.43 -11.45 4.75
N ASP A 72 2.18 -12.07 3.84
CA ASP A 72 3.43 -12.75 4.18
C ASP A 72 4.66 -11.83 4.13
N SER A 73 4.56 -10.69 3.44
CA SER A 73 5.72 -9.81 3.21
C SER A 73 5.60 -8.45 3.89
N PHE A 74 4.42 -7.85 4.04
CA PHE A 74 4.27 -6.55 4.69
C PHE A 74 4.56 -6.63 6.19
N LYS A 75 5.35 -5.68 6.70
CA LYS A 75 5.71 -5.61 8.13
C LYS A 75 5.17 -4.38 8.83
N ASN A 76 5.34 -3.20 8.24
CA ASN A 76 4.84 -1.96 8.81
C ASN A 76 4.84 -0.82 7.79
N MET A 77 4.21 0.28 8.16
CA MET A 77 4.30 1.57 7.48
C MET A 77 4.85 2.64 8.42
N THR A 78 5.73 3.49 7.92
CA THR A 78 6.23 4.68 8.62
C THR A 78 6.00 5.92 7.78
N VAL A 79 5.16 6.84 8.26
CA VAL A 79 4.98 8.15 7.60
C VAL A 79 6.19 9.03 7.90
N LYS A 80 6.78 9.62 6.86
CA LYS A 80 8.03 10.37 6.95
C LYS A 80 7.80 11.86 7.07
N VAL A 81 7.10 12.43 6.09
CA VAL A 81 6.88 13.87 5.99
C VAL A 81 5.54 14.17 5.34
N PHE A 82 5.01 15.33 5.68
CA PHE A 82 3.96 15.99 4.92
C PHE A 82 4.52 17.24 4.24
N SER A 83 4.07 17.57 3.04
CA SER A 83 4.50 18.77 2.33
C SER A 83 3.35 19.54 1.69
N LYS A 84 3.65 20.80 1.32
CA LYS A 84 2.70 21.80 0.81
C LYS A 84 2.19 21.49 -0.61
N GLY A 85 0.98 21.96 -0.92
CA GLY A 85 0.34 21.82 -2.24
C GLY A 85 -0.91 20.91 -2.25
N SER A 86 -1.76 21.06 -1.23
CA SER A 86 -2.53 20.00 -0.55
C SER A 86 -1.62 19.09 0.29
N VAL A 87 -2.17 18.21 1.15
CA VAL A 87 -1.34 17.37 2.04
C VAL A 87 -0.73 16.23 1.23
N ASN A 88 0.50 16.43 0.77
CA ASN A 88 1.31 15.38 0.15
C ASN A 88 1.95 14.54 1.25
N THR A 89 1.81 13.22 1.17
CA THR A 89 2.32 12.27 2.15
C THR A 89 3.43 11.44 1.53
N GLU A 90 4.56 11.35 2.23
CA GLU A 90 5.64 10.40 1.95
C GLU A 90 5.68 9.38 3.08
N ALA A 91 5.68 8.09 2.73
CA ALA A 91 5.73 7.01 3.70
C ALA A 91 6.62 5.86 3.21
N ASP A 92 7.32 5.24 4.15
CA ASP A 92 8.12 4.04 3.93
C ASP A 92 7.24 2.82 4.28
N LEU A 93 7.05 1.91 3.32
CA LEU A 93 6.43 0.60 3.51
C LEU A 93 7.55 -0.42 3.67
N THR A 94 7.57 -1.14 4.78
CA THR A 94 8.61 -2.14 5.07
C THR A 94 8.10 -3.53 4.73
N PHE A 95 8.89 -4.27 3.94
CA PHE A 95 8.59 -5.63 3.53
C PHE A 95 9.72 -6.59 3.86
N VAL A 96 9.41 -7.89 3.92
CA VAL A 96 10.40 -8.97 3.83
C VAL A 96 11.03 -8.92 2.44
N LYS A 97 12.35 -8.76 2.38
CA LYS A 97 13.08 -8.59 1.12
C LYS A 97 12.88 -9.77 0.16
N ALA A 98 12.85 -10.99 0.67
CA ALA A 98 12.65 -12.20 -0.14
C ALA A 98 11.27 -12.26 -0.83
N LEU A 99 10.30 -11.49 -0.35
CA LEU A 99 8.92 -11.43 -0.84
C LEU A 99 8.52 -9.99 -1.20
N LEU A 100 9.49 -9.17 -1.62
CA LEU A 100 9.26 -7.78 -1.99
C LEU A 100 8.30 -7.70 -3.19
N PRO A 101 7.13 -7.06 -3.05
CA PRO A 101 6.20 -6.89 -4.17
C PRO A 101 6.75 -5.90 -5.21
N ASP A 102 6.35 -6.08 -6.47
CA ASP A 102 6.64 -5.10 -7.51
C ASP A 102 5.94 -3.76 -7.22
N HIS A 103 6.56 -2.65 -7.60
CA HIS A 103 6.03 -1.30 -7.38
C HIS A 103 4.61 -1.12 -7.95
N ASN A 104 4.32 -1.77 -9.09
CA ASN A 104 2.99 -1.73 -9.69
C ASN A 104 1.95 -2.47 -8.83
N GLN A 105 2.32 -3.57 -8.19
CA GLN A 105 1.44 -4.30 -7.27
C GLN A 105 1.10 -3.44 -6.05
N ILE A 106 2.09 -2.78 -5.45
CA ILE A 106 1.90 -1.87 -4.29
C ILE A 106 0.96 -0.73 -4.67
N ARG A 107 1.19 -0.08 -5.82
CA ARG A 107 0.32 0.97 -6.34
C ARG A 107 -1.10 0.49 -6.59
N THR A 108 -1.27 -0.68 -7.21
CA THR A 108 -2.58 -1.28 -7.50
C THR A 108 -3.33 -1.62 -6.21
N ALA A 109 -2.66 -2.14 -5.18
CA ALA A 109 -3.26 -2.44 -3.89
C ALA A 109 -3.90 -1.19 -3.26
N LEU A 110 -3.18 -0.07 -3.24
CA LEU A 110 -3.71 1.19 -2.75
C LEU A 110 -4.83 1.73 -3.67
N SER A 111 -4.60 1.74 -4.99
CA SER A 111 -5.55 2.30 -5.97
C SER A 111 -6.92 1.63 -5.92
N LYS A 112 -6.96 0.30 -5.73
CA LYS A 112 -8.21 -0.47 -5.61
C LYS A 112 -8.92 -0.27 -4.27
N SER A 113 -8.19 0.22 -3.26
CA SER A 113 -8.66 0.31 -1.89
C SER A 113 -8.88 1.75 -1.42
N VAL A 114 -8.67 2.76 -2.28
CA VAL A 114 -8.87 4.18 -1.89
C VAL A 114 -10.29 4.46 -1.38
N ALA A 115 -11.30 3.75 -1.88
CA ALA A 115 -12.68 3.89 -1.41
C ALA A 115 -12.89 3.34 0.01
N LYS A 116 -11.97 2.52 0.53
CA LYS A 116 -11.96 2.05 1.93
C LYS A 116 -11.37 3.11 2.88
N VAL A 117 -10.67 4.12 2.34
CA VAL A 117 -10.07 5.21 3.13
C VAL A 117 -11.10 6.33 3.32
N THR A 118 -11.44 6.61 4.56
CA THR A 118 -12.53 7.55 4.89
C THR A 118 -12.05 8.82 5.58
N ALA A 119 -10.93 8.76 6.29
CA ALA A 119 -10.43 9.88 7.09
C ALA A 119 -9.76 10.99 6.26
N PHE A 120 -9.37 10.69 5.01
CA PHE A 120 -8.78 11.63 4.06
C PHE A 120 -8.95 11.12 2.63
N ASP A 121 -8.88 12.01 1.65
CA ASP A 121 -8.91 11.65 0.25
C ASP A 121 -7.52 11.24 -0.27
N ILE A 122 -7.50 10.41 -1.32
CA ILE A 122 -6.28 10.05 -2.04
C ILE A 122 -6.53 10.32 -3.52
N VAL A 123 -5.73 11.20 -4.11
CA VAL A 123 -5.76 11.47 -5.55
C VAL A 123 -5.07 10.32 -6.27
N LEU A 124 -5.84 9.49 -6.99
CA LEU A 124 -5.33 8.27 -7.65
C LEU A 124 -4.11 8.51 -8.56
N SER A 125 -4.12 9.58 -9.34
CA SER A 125 -3.01 9.92 -10.26
C SER A 125 -1.72 10.37 -9.55
N SER A 126 -1.80 10.65 -8.24
CA SER A 126 -0.63 11.05 -7.44
C SER A 126 0.10 9.88 -6.79
N ILE A 127 -0.48 8.67 -6.83
CA ILE A 127 0.12 7.49 -6.19
C ILE A 127 1.39 7.10 -6.94
N ASN A 128 2.51 7.10 -6.25
CA ASN A 128 3.82 6.74 -6.79
C ASN A 128 4.58 5.88 -5.76
N VAL A 129 5.32 4.88 -6.24
CA VAL A 129 6.20 4.03 -5.43
C VAL A 129 7.64 4.17 -5.95
N ASN A 130 8.56 4.53 -5.05
CA ASN A 130 9.99 4.77 -5.32
C ASN A 130 10.28 5.84 -6.38
N GLY A 131 9.36 6.79 -6.60
CA GLY A 131 9.49 7.79 -7.65
C GLY A 131 9.14 7.27 -9.05
N ILE A 132 8.78 5.99 -9.20
CA ILE A 132 8.33 5.39 -10.46
C ILE A 132 6.84 5.66 -10.66
N TYR A 133 6.55 6.53 -11.61
CA TYR A 133 5.20 6.66 -12.16
C TYR A 133 4.92 5.46 -13.05
N SER A 134 3.88 4.70 -12.75
CA SER A 134 3.33 3.76 -13.72
C SER A 134 2.88 4.60 -14.91
N SER A 135 3.52 4.42 -16.06
CA SER A 135 2.97 4.79 -17.36
C SER A 135 1.74 3.91 -17.55
N GLY A 136 0.65 4.28 -16.87
CA GLY A 136 -0.64 3.71 -17.09
C GLY A 136 -0.92 3.94 -18.57
N ILE A 137 -0.83 2.89 -19.36
CA ILE A 137 -1.54 2.86 -20.63
C ILE A 137 -3.00 2.90 -20.19
N SER A 138 -3.55 4.11 -20.10
CA SER A 138 -4.98 4.27 -20.17
C SER A 138 -5.32 3.74 -21.55
N HIS A 139 -5.78 2.49 -21.62
CA HIS A 139 -6.36 1.93 -22.83
C HIS A 139 -7.69 2.66 -23.06
N ASN A 140 -7.63 3.94 -23.45
CA ASN A 140 -8.60 4.50 -24.35
C ASN A 140 -8.40 3.72 -25.64
N ILE A 141 -9.13 2.62 -25.78
CA ILE A 141 -9.44 2.05 -27.08
C ILE A 141 -10.13 3.18 -27.84
N SER A 142 -9.32 3.99 -28.51
CA SER A 142 -9.77 5.16 -29.23
C SER A 142 -10.83 4.70 -30.21
N PHE A 143 -12.02 5.27 -30.08
CA PHE A 143 -13.10 5.22 -31.07
C PHE A 143 -12.60 5.42 -32.51
N ILE A 144 -11.43 6.08 -32.66
CA ILE A 144 -10.65 6.25 -33.88
C ILE A 144 -10.38 4.91 -34.59
N THR A 145 -9.94 3.85 -33.90
CA THR A 145 -9.63 2.57 -34.57
C THR A 145 -10.89 1.92 -35.15
N ALA A 146 -12.02 1.98 -34.42
CA ALA A 146 -13.30 1.49 -34.92
C ALA A 146 -13.80 2.32 -36.12
N SER A 147 -13.69 3.65 -36.06
CA SER A 147 -14.07 4.52 -37.17
C SER A 147 -13.22 4.28 -38.43
N CYS A 148 -11.91 4.02 -38.28
CA CYS A 148 -11.03 3.70 -39.40
C CYS A 148 -11.43 2.38 -40.07
N LEU A 149 -11.76 1.34 -39.29
CA LEU A 149 -12.18 0.04 -39.84
C LEU A 149 -13.55 0.10 -40.53
N VAL A 150 -14.49 0.90 -40.00
CA VAL A 150 -15.79 1.16 -40.64
C VAL A 150 -15.62 1.95 -41.94
N LEU A 151 -14.80 3.00 -41.96
CA LEU A 151 -14.51 3.78 -43.16
C LEU A 151 -13.78 2.95 -44.22
N LEU A 152 -12.82 2.10 -43.84
CA LEU A 152 -12.15 1.18 -44.76
C LEU A 152 -13.14 0.19 -45.36
N SER A 153 -14.03 -0.38 -44.55
CA SER A 153 -15.09 -1.28 -45.02
C SER A 153 -16.01 -0.59 -46.04
N TRP A 154 -16.33 0.68 -45.82
CA TRP A 154 -17.13 1.46 -46.77
C TRP A 154 -16.34 1.80 -48.06
N LEU A 155 -15.08 2.19 -47.95
CA LEU A 155 -14.23 2.52 -49.10
C LEU A 155 -14.07 1.30 -50.03
N LEU A 156 -13.78 0.13 -49.45
CA LEU A 156 -13.67 -1.14 -50.18
C LEU A 156 -14.99 -1.54 -50.84
N SER A 157 -16.14 -1.30 -50.19
CA SER A 157 -17.46 -1.57 -50.78
C SER A 157 -17.81 -0.69 -51.98
N SER A 158 -17.17 0.46 -52.16
CA SER A 158 -17.44 1.40 -53.27
C SER A 158 -16.64 1.11 -54.56
N GLN A 159 -15.71 0.15 -54.50
CA GLN A 159 -14.79 -0.20 -55.58
C GLN A 159 -15.11 -1.56 -56.22
N GLN A 160 -16.27 -2.16 -55.89
CA GLN A 160 -16.88 -3.29 -56.60
C GLN A 160 -18.16 -2.83 -57.29
#